data_AF-A0A1H1KKV7-F1
#
_entry.id   AF-A0A1H1KKV7-F1
#
_cell.length_a   1.000
_cell.length_b   1.000
_cell.length_c   1.000
_cell.angle_alpha   90.00
_cell.angle_beta   90.00
_cell.angle_gamma   90.00
#
_symmetry.space_group_name_H-M   'P 1'
#
loop_
_entity.id
_entity.type
_entity.pdbx_description
1 polymer ?
#
loop_
_entity_poly.entity_id
_entity_poly.type
_entity_poly.pdbx_seq_one_letter_code
_entity_poly.pdbx_strand_id
1 'polypeptide(L)'
;MQTSFISTQAITSAMRQSILSMQSDLAQAQKEQATGRVADVGLSLGAQAGQTVSLRGEQAQLQTITDTNALVSTRLSTTVQALTGIQQTAQTFLNNLTTDQTGQTSAAVIQQQAQNGLQALIAGLNTTLGGQYVFSGVNTDVKPIADYFATPPSANKQAVDQAFSTAFGFSQTSPSVGNITPAQMQAFLSGPFAQLFQSGPASATPPSSNWSDWSSASTKAISSRISSSELVDTSVSANQPGMQQLAMAYTMVTDLGIQNMSSSTQQVVLQAAANATGVAVQDLTNIQANIGTTQQRISNANSQMSVQMNILTTQDGNLENVDPYQTATRVNNLTTQIETAYQLTAQLQRMSLAKYLSGL
;
A
#
# COMPACT_ATOMS: atom_id res chain seq x y z
N MET A 1 -55.23 66.69 26.51
CA MET A 1 -54.96 65.35 25.95
C MET A 1 -53.79 65.49 24.99
N GLN A 2 -52.58 65.11 25.41
CA GLN A 2 -51.45 64.98 24.49
C GLN A 2 -51.60 63.63 23.78
N THR A 3 -52.03 63.66 22.53
CA THR A 3 -52.07 62.48 21.67
C THR A 3 -50.66 62.19 21.19
N SER A 4 -50.03 61.15 21.74
CA SER A 4 -48.75 60.63 21.27
C SER A 4 -48.86 60.22 19.80
N PHE A 5 -48.30 61.01 18.89
CA PHE A 5 -48.17 60.65 17.47
C PHE A 5 -47.11 59.56 17.32
N ILE A 6 -47.47 58.30 17.60
CA ILE A 6 -46.69 57.18 17.08
C ILE A 6 -46.95 57.17 15.56
N SER A 7 -46.00 57.67 14.78
CA SER A 7 -46.15 57.82 13.34
C SER A 7 -46.45 56.45 12.71
N THR A 8 -47.47 56.36 11.85
CA THR A 8 -47.79 55.15 11.06
C THR A 8 -46.56 54.58 10.33
N GLN A 9 -45.62 55.47 9.97
CA GLN A 9 -44.32 55.11 9.43
C GLN A 9 -43.47 54.24 10.37
N ALA A 10 -43.44 54.56 11.67
CA ALA A 10 -42.67 53.81 12.67
C ALA A 10 -43.25 52.40 12.90
N ILE A 11 -44.58 52.27 12.89
CA ILE A 11 -45.27 50.98 13.04
C ILE A 11 -45.04 50.11 11.80
N THR A 12 -45.15 50.68 10.60
CA THR A 12 -44.95 49.95 9.33
C THR A 12 -43.49 49.58 9.07
N SER A 13 -42.52 50.40 9.51
CA SER A 13 -41.11 50.03 9.47
C SER A 13 -40.78 48.90 10.45
N ALA A 14 -41.33 48.94 11.67
CA ALA A 14 -41.15 47.88 12.66
C ALA A 14 -41.75 46.54 12.19
N MET A 15 -42.94 46.56 11.58
CA MET A 15 -43.54 45.35 11.00
C MET A 15 -42.74 44.79 9.82
N ARG A 16 -42.24 45.65 8.93
CA ARG A 16 -41.35 45.21 7.84
C ARG A 16 -40.08 44.57 8.37
N GLN A 17 -39.47 45.16 9.40
CA GLN A 17 -38.29 44.58 10.02
C GLN A 17 -38.58 43.20 10.64
N SER A 18 -39.72 43.05 11.32
CA SER A 18 -40.15 41.78 11.89
C SER A 18 -40.41 40.72 10.81
N ILE A 19 -41.07 41.08 9.71
CA ILE A 19 -41.29 40.16 8.58
C ILE A 19 -39.96 39.73 7.95
N LEU A 20 -39.01 40.65 7.76
CA LEU A 20 -37.69 40.32 7.22
C LEU A 20 -36.93 39.37 8.16
N SER A 21 -37.01 39.57 9.48
CA SER A 21 -36.44 38.65 10.46
C SER A 21 -37.09 37.27 10.41
N MET A 22 -38.42 37.18 10.38
CA MET A 22 -39.14 35.90 10.27
C MET A 22 -38.84 35.17 8.96
N GLN A 23 -38.70 35.89 7.84
CA GLN A 23 -38.29 35.32 6.56
C GLN A 23 -36.86 34.75 6.61
N SER A 24 -35.94 35.46 7.26
CA SER A 24 -34.58 34.97 7.50
C SER A 24 -34.58 33.70 8.36
N ASP A 25 -35.34 33.70 9.46
CA ASP A 25 -35.49 32.53 10.34
C ASP A 25 -36.14 31.35 9.62
N LEU A 26 -37.10 31.60 8.73
CA LEU A 26 -37.74 30.57 7.91
C LEU A 26 -36.74 29.95 6.94
N ALA A 27 -35.94 30.77 6.24
CA ALA A 27 -34.90 30.29 5.34
C ALA A 27 -33.85 29.46 6.10
N GLN A 28 -33.50 29.87 7.31
CA GLN A 28 -32.60 29.11 8.19
C GLN A 28 -33.22 27.76 8.58
N ALA A 29 -34.45 27.75 9.09
CA ALA A 29 -35.13 26.52 9.52
C ALA A 29 -35.39 25.56 8.36
N GLN A 30 -35.66 26.07 7.14
CA GLN A 30 -35.76 25.26 5.93
C GLN A 30 -34.42 24.63 5.54
N LYS A 31 -33.31 25.37 5.68
CA LYS A 31 -31.96 24.83 5.47
C LYS A 31 -31.62 23.76 6.50
N GLU A 32 -31.96 23.98 7.76
CA GLU A 32 -31.81 23.00 8.85
C GLU A 32 -32.65 21.74 8.58
N GLN A 33 -33.89 21.90 8.12
CA GLN A 33 -34.76 20.78 7.77
C GLN A 33 -34.23 19.97 6.59
N ALA A 34 -33.68 20.64 5.57
CA ALA A 34 -33.16 19.99 4.37
C ALA A 34 -31.82 19.25 4.63
N THR A 35 -30.95 19.83 5.48
CA THR A 35 -29.61 19.29 5.75
C THR A 35 -29.56 18.35 6.97
N GLY A 36 -30.56 18.43 7.85
CA GLY A 36 -30.56 17.73 9.14
C GLY A 36 -29.52 18.27 10.13
N ARG A 37 -28.84 19.37 9.79
CA ARG A 37 -27.81 20.02 10.62
C ARG A 37 -28.14 21.49 10.84
N VAL A 38 -27.58 22.07 11.89
CA VAL A 38 -27.66 23.51 12.16
C VAL A 38 -27.19 24.32 10.94
N ALA A 39 -27.94 25.36 10.57
CA ALA A 39 -27.70 26.09 9.32
C ALA A 39 -26.40 26.91 9.34
N ASP A 40 -25.99 27.35 10.53
CA ASP A 40 -24.71 28.02 10.80
C ASP A 40 -24.08 27.39 12.05
N VAL A 41 -23.23 26.39 11.80
CA VAL A 41 -22.44 25.68 12.80
C VAL A 41 -21.61 26.64 13.65
N GLY A 42 -21.02 27.68 13.04
CA GLY A 42 -20.14 28.62 13.74
C GLY A 42 -20.92 29.50 14.71
N LEU A 43 -22.08 29.99 14.28
CA LEU A 43 -22.96 30.83 15.10
C LEU A 43 -23.69 30.03 16.19
N SER A 44 -24.14 28.81 15.88
CA SER A 44 -24.93 27.99 16.81
C SER A 44 -24.09 27.34 17.91
N LEU A 45 -22.84 26.95 17.60
CA LEU A 45 -21.95 26.27 18.54
C LEU A 45 -21.02 27.23 19.28
N GLY A 46 -20.75 28.43 18.74
CA GLY A 46 -19.87 29.41 19.36
C GLY A 46 -18.49 28.82 19.69
N ALA A 47 -18.16 28.71 20.98
CA ALA A 47 -16.90 28.14 21.44
C ALA A 47 -16.72 26.64 21.07
N GLN A 48 -17.81 25.90 20.88
CA GLN A 48 -17.78 24.48 20.50
C GLN A 48 -17.46 24.26 19.01
N ALA A 49 -17.54 25.29 18.17
CA ALA A 49 -17.19 25.18 16.76
C ALA A 49 -15.73 24.73 16.56
N GLY A 50 -14.82 25.13 17.45
CA GLY A 50 -13.43 24.67 17.43
C GLY A 50 -13.29 23.16 17.71
N GLN A 51 -14.17 22.60 18.55
CA GLN A 51 -14.20 21.17 18.83
C GLN A 51 -14.62 20.37 17.59
N THR A 52 -15.69 20.80 16.91
CA THR A 52 -16.16 20.17 15.66
C THR A 52 -15.07 20.18 14.58
N VAL A 53 -14.37 21.30 14.40
CA VAL A 53 -13.24 21.38 13.44
C VAL A 53 -12.14 20.38 13.81
N SER A 54 -11.82 20.27 15.10
CA SER A 54 -10.84 19.28 15.59
C SER A 54 -11.27 17.84 15.31
N LEU A 55 -12.55 17.50 15.57
CA LEU A 55 -13.10 16.16 15.33
C LEU A 55 -13.02 15.78 13.85
N ARG A 56 -13.36 16.71 12.96
CA ARG A 56 -13.27 16.51 11.50
C ARG A 56 -11.82 16.38 11.04
N GLY A 57 -10.90 17.14 11.63
CA GLY A 57 -9.47 17.01 11.37
C GLY A 57 -8.93 15.63 11.75
N GLU A 58 -9.33 15.12 12.92
CA GLU A 58 -8.97 13.77 13.37
C GLU A 58 -9.58 12.70 12.45
N GLN A 59 -10.84 12.82 12.07
CA GLN A 59 -11.48 11.92 11.10
C GLN A 59 -10.76 11.92 9.75
N ALA A 60 -10.39 13.08 9.22
CA ALA A 60 -9.66 13.20 7.96
C ALA A 60 -8.27 12.54 8.04
N GLN A 61 -7.59 12.67 9.18
CA GLN A 61 -6.32 11.99 9.41
C GLN A 61 -6.48 10.47 9.43
N LEU A 62 -7.47 9.94 10.15
CA LEU A 62 -7.74 8.50 10.21
C LEU A 62 -8.15 7.94 8.83
N GLN A 63 -8.93 8.70 8.06
CA GLN A 63 -9.29 8.33 6.69
C GLN A 63 -8.04 8.25 5.80
N THR A 64 -7.16 9.25 5.88
CA THR A 64 -5.89 9.27 5.11
C THR A 64 -5.02 8.06 5.43
N ILE A 65 -4.92 7.66 6.72
CA ILE A 65 -4.17 6.45 7.11
C ILE A 65 -4.86 5.20 6.57
N THR A 66 -6.19 5.12 6.62
CA THR A 66 -6.95 3.98 6.07
C THR A 66 -6.77 3.84 4.55
N ASP A 67 -6.78 4.94 3.82
CA ASP A 67 -6.53 4.96 2.37
C ASP A 67 -5.09 4.53 2.04
N THR A 68 -4.12 4.99 2.84
CA THR A 68 -2.72 4.56 2.73
C THR A 68 -2.57 3.06 3.01
N ASN A 69 -3.27 2.54 4.01
CA ASN A 69 -3.31 1.12 4.34
C ASN A 69 -3.88 0.27 3.21
N ALA A 70 -4.87 0.78 2.47
CA ALA A 70 -5.41 0.08 1.30
C ALA A 70 -4.35 -0.08 0.21
N LEU A 71 -3.59 0.98 -0.10
CA LEU A 71 -2.49 0.92 -1.07
C LEU A 71 -1.38 -0.05 -0.61
N VAL A 72 -1.00 0.02 0.66
CA VAL A 72 -0.04 -0.93 1.26
C VAL A 72 -0.53 -2.37 1.13
N SER A 73 -1.80 -2.63 1.44
CA SER A 73 -2.40 -3.96 1.34
C SER A 73 -2.36 -4.50 -0.08
N THR A 74 -2.69 -3.67 -1.08
CA THR A 74 -2.56 -4.04 -2.50
C THR A 74 -1.12 -4.41 -2.84
N ARG A 75 -0.13 -3.60 -2.42
CA ARG A 75 1.28 -3.89 -2.64
C ARG A 75 1.73 -5.20 -1.99
N LEU A 76 1.33 -5.44 -0.74
CA LEU A 76 1.65 -6.69 -0.04
C LEU A 76 1.01 -7.90 -0.73
N SER A 77 -0.23 -7.77 -1.22
CA SER A 77 -0.90 -8.83 -1.98
C SER A 77 -0.16 -9.16 -3.28
N THR A 78 0.24 -8.15 -4.07
CA THR A 78 1.07 -8.35 -5.27
C THR A 78 2.41 -9.01 -4.94
N THR A 79 3.03 -8.61 -3.82
CA THR A 79 4.28 -9.20 -3.35
C THR A 79 4.08 -10.69 -3.02
N VAL A 80 3.04 -11.05 -2.26
CA VAL A 80 2.72 -12.45 -1.94
C VAL A 80 2.44 -13.27 -3.18
N GLN A 81 1.71 -12.74 -4.16
CA GLN A 81 1.43 -13.44 -5.42
C GLN A 81 2.72 -13.76 -6.20
N ALA A 82 3.64 -12.80 -6.31
CA ALA A 82 4.94 -13.02 -6.95
C ALA A 82 5.78 -14.04 -6.17
N LEU A 83 5.80 -13.96 -4.83
CA LEU A 83 6.49 -14.92 -3.97
C LEU A 83 5.92 -16.34 -4.13
N THR A 84 4.60 -16.49 -4.21
CA THR A 84 3.94 -17.78 -4.42
C THR A 84 4.32 -18.40 -5.76
N GLY A 85 4.35 -17.60 -6.83
CA GLY A 85 4.81 -18.07 -8.15
C GLY A 85 6.25 -18.58 -8.09
N ILE A 86 7.15 -17.81 -7.48
CA ILE A 86 8.56 -18.18 -7.29
C ILE A 86 8.69 -19.48 -6.46
N GLN A 87 7.96 -19.58 -5.35
CA GLN A 87 7.97 -20.75 -4.48
C GLN A 87 7.48 -22.00 -5.20
N GLN A 88 6.42 -21.91 -5.99
CA GLN A 88 5.91 -23.03 -6.78
C GLN A 88 6.95 -23.51 -7.81
N THR A 89 7.58 -22.58 -8.54
CA THR A 89 8.66 -22.93 -9.48
C THR A 89 9.85 -23.57 -8.77
N ALA A 90 10.24 -23.07 -7.59
CA ALA A 90 11.30 -23.64 -6.76
C ALA A 90 10.94 -25.05 -6.28
N GLN A 91 9.70 -25.27 -5.81
CA GLN A 91 9.25 -26.57 -5.34
C GLN A 91 9.19 -27.61 -6.47
N THR A 92 8.72 -27.22 -7.65
CA THR A 92 8.74 -28.10 -8.83
C THR A 92 10.17 -28.48 -9.19
N PHE A 93 11.09 -27.51 -9.20
CA PHE A 93 12.50 -27.76 -9.47
C PHE A 93 13.11 -28.72 -8.43
N LEU A 94 12.87 -28.49 -7.14
CA LEU A 94 13.34 -29.37 -6.05
C LEU A 94 12.80 -30.79 -6.19
N ASN A 95 11.51 -30.94 -6.53
CA ASN A 95 10.89 -32.25 -6.75
C ASN A 95 11.55 -32.97 -7.94
N ASN A 96 11.86 -32.26 -9.02
CA ASN A 96 12.53 -32.84 -10.18
C ASN A 96 13.98 -33.25 -9.86
N LEU A 97 14.71 -32.45 -9.06
CA LEU A 97 16.07 -32.79 -8.61
C LEU A 97 16.10 -34.01 -7.68
N THR A 98 15.07 -34.17 -6.84
CA THR A 98 14.99 -35.27 -5.87
C THR A 98 14.44 -36.57 -6.47
N THR A 99 13.59 -36.50 -7.51
CA THR A 99 13.09 -37.69 -8.21
C THR A 99 14.11 -38.24 -9.22
N ASP A 100 15.01 -37.40 -9.74
CA ASP A 100 16.06 -37.78 -10.69
C ASP A 100 17.32 -38.39 -10.05
N GLN A 101 17.24 -38.85 -8.79
CA GLN A 101 18.37 -39.51 -8.11
C GLN A 101 18.88 -40.78 -8.82
N THR A 102 18.10 -41.35 -9.74
CA THR A 102 18.47 -42.51 -10.56
C THR A 102 19.21 -42.14 -11.85
N GLY A 103 19.38 -40.85 -12.15
CA GLY A 103 20.08 -40.36 -13.35
C GLY A 103 19.36 -40.69 -14.66
N GLN A 104 18.03 -40.85 -14.61
CA GLN A 104 17.23 -41.19 -15.77
C GLN A 104 16.91 -39.98 -16.66
N THR A 105 16.96 -38.77 -16.09
CA THR A 105 16.75 -37.52 -16.81
C THR A 105 18.08 -37.02 -17.38
N SER A 106 18.06 -36.60 -18.64
CA SER A 106 19.24 -36.01 -19.26
C SER A 106 19.63 -34.71 -18.57
N ALA A 107 20.93 -34.50 -18.33
CA ALA A 107 21.48 -33.26 -17.77
C ALA A 107 21.03 -32.00 -18.55
N ALA A 108 20.79 -32.12 -19.87
CA ALA A 108 20.27 -31.04 -20.70
C ALA A 108 18.85 -30.61 -20.31
N VAL A 109 17.99 -31.56 -19.91
CA VAL A 109 16.61 -31.27 -19.48
C VAL A 109 16.61 -30.57 -18.13
N ILE A 110 17.44 -31.02 -17.19
CA ILE A 110 17.59 -30.39 -15.87
C ILE A 110 18.14 -28.97 -16.01
N GLN A 111 19.13 -28.78 -16.88
CA GLN A 111 19.68 -27.46 -17.19
C GLN A 111 18.62 -26.51 -17.76
N GLN A 112 17.78 -26.99 -18.69
CA GLN A 112 16.70 -26.20 -19.27
C GLN A 112 15.65 -25.82 -18.21
N GLN A 113 15.31 -26.74 -17.30
CA GLN A 113 14.40 -26.44 -16.18
C GLN A 113 14.98 -25.38 -15.24
N ALA A 114 16.27 -25.49 -14.90
CA ALA A 114 16.96 -24.48 -14.10
C ALA A 114 17.00 -23.11 -14.79
N GLN A 115 17.22 -23.09 -16.11
CA GLN A 115 17.23 -21.87 -16.90
C GLN A 115 15.86 -21.18 -16.87
N ASN A 116 14.79 -21.94 -17.11
CA ASN A 116 13.42 -21.42 -17.03
C ASN A 116 13.08 -20.95 -15.60
N GLY A 117 13.55 -21.67 -14.58
CA GLY A 117 13.41 -21.29 -13.18
C GLY A 117 14.10 -19.97 -12.85
N LEU A 118 15.33 -19.77 -13.34
CA LEU A 118 16.06 -18.52 -13.17
C LEU A 118 15.36 -17.35 -13.87
N GLN A 119 14.86 -17.55 -15.09
CA GLN A 119 14.09 -16.53 -15.81
C GLN A 119 12.81 -16.17 -15.06
N ALA A 120 12.08 -17.17 -14.54
CA ALA A 120 10.88 -16.95 -13.75
C ALA A 120 11.18 -16.20 -12.44
N LEU A 121 12.29 -16.52 -11.77
CA LEU A 121 12.76 -15.79 -10.59
C LEU A 121 13.06 -14.32 -10.91
N ILE A 122 13.84 -14.07 -11.97
CA ILE A 122 14.19 -12.71 -12.42
C ILE A 122 12.93 -11.94 -12.79
N ALA A 123 11.99 -12.55 -13.51
CA ALA A 123 10.73 -11.92 -13.88
C ALA A 123 9.86 -11.61 -12.64
N GLY A 124 9.73 -12.56 -11.72
CA GLY A 124 8.97 -12.39 -10.48
C GLY A 124 9.54 -11.29 -9.58
N LEU A 125 10.87 -11.24 -9.43
CA LEU A 125 11.53 -10.19 -8.65
C LEU A 125 11.47 -8.80 -9.32
N ASN A 126 11.25 -8.75 -10.63
CA ASN A 126 11.04 -7.52 -11.38
C ASN A 126 9.55 -7.17 -11.56
N THR A 127 8.65 -7.71 -10.73
CA THR A 127 7.22 -7.37 -10.74
C THR A 127 7.00 -5.89 -10.39
N THR A 128 6.10 -5.23 -11.12
CA THR A 128 5.74 -3.82 -10.92
C THR A 128 4.29 -3.65 -10.46
N LEU A 129 4.04 -2.60 -9.69
CA LEU A 129 2.72 -2.12 -9.32
C LEU A 129 2.68 -0.61 -9.55
N GLY A 130 1.80 -0.14 -10.43
CA GLY A 130 1.69 1.31 -10.73
C GLY A 130 2.98 1.94 -11.28
N GLY A 131 3.82 1.16 -11.98
CA GLY A 131 5.10 1.63 -12.52
C GLY A 131 6.28 1.55 -11.54
N GLN A 132 6.06 1.13 -10.29
CA GLN A 132 7.11 0.97 -9.28
C GLN A 132 7.40 -0.52 -9.03
N TYR A 133 8.67 -0.86 -8.83
CA TYR A 133 9.07 -2.24 -8.54
C TYR A 133 8.80 -2.63 -7.10
N VAL A 134 8.10 -3.75 -6.88
CA VAL A 134 7.67 -4.15 -5.54
C VAL A 134 8.81 -4.67 -4.66
N PHE A 135 9.84 -5.29 -5.26
CA PHE A 135 11.01 -5.88 -4.59
C PHE A 135 12.27 -5.00 -4.54
N SER A 136 12.17 -3.74 -4.96
CA SER A 136 13.31 -2.80 -5.03
C SER A 136 13.73 -2.20 -3.67
N GLY A 137 13.00 -2.50 -2.59
CA GLY A 137 13.13 -1.79 -1.32
C GLY A 137 12.73 -0.31 -1.47
N VAL A 138 13.55 0.60 -0.95
CA VAL A 138 13.33 2.06 -1.12
C VAL A 138 13.65 2.60 -2.53
N ASN A 139 14.34 1.83 -3.39
CA ASN A 139 14.75 2.26 -4.72
C ASN A 139 13.69 1.91 -5.79
N THR A 140 12.45 2.39 -5.61
CA THR A 140 11.27 1.96 -6.41
C THR A 140 11.37 2.13 -7.92
N ASP A 141 12.24 3.03 -8.37
CA ASP A 141 12.36 3.45 -9.77
C ASP A 141 13.43 2.67 -10.54
N VAL A 142 14.14 1.76 -9.88
CA VAL A 142 15.21 0.97 -10.48
C VAL A 142 14.81 -0.50 -10.55
N LYS A 143 15.04 -1.13 -11.71
CA LYS A 143 14.85 -2.57 -11.90
C LYS A 143 15.61 -3.34 -10.81
N PRO A 144 14.94 -4.15 -9.97
CA PRO A 144 15.58 -4.80 -8.83
C PRO A 144 16.70 -5.75 -9.24
N ILE A 145 16.46 -6.61 -10.23
CA ILE A 145 17.38 -7.70 -10.61
C ILE A 145 17.81 -7.56 -12.07
N ALA A 146 19.11 -7.63 -12.31
CA ALA A 146 19.71 -7.67 -13.64
C ALA A 146 19.31 -8.97 -14.38
N ASP A 147 19.05 -8.86 -15.68
CA ASP A 147 18.74 -10.03 -16.49
C ASP A 147 20.02 -10.81 -16.79
N TYR A 148 20.10 -12.05 -16.29
CA TYR A 148 21.24 -12.94 -16.43
C TYR A 148 21.50 -13.39 -17.87
N PHE A 149 20.47 -13.41 -18.71
CA PHE A 149 20.55 -13.87 -20.10
C PHE A 149 20.62 -12.70 -21.11
N ALA A 150 20.87 -11.49 -20.62
CA ALA A 150 20.97 -10.31 -21.46
C ALA A 150 22.13 -10.41 -22.47
N THR A 151 21.95 -9.77 -23.63
CA THR A 151 23.01 -9.59 -24.64
C THR A 151 23.20 -8.09 -24.86
N PRO A 152 24.38 -7.51 -24.55
CA PRO A 152 25.62 -8.14 -24.06
C PRO A 152 25.51 -8.71 -22.62
N PRO A 153 26.40 -9.64 -22.22
CA PRO A 153 26.36 -10.28 -20.91
C PRO A 153 26.36 -9.26 -19.76
N SER A 154 25.44 -9.44 -18.82
CA SER A 154 25.31 -8.63 -17.61
C SER A 154 26.42 -8.91 -16.60
N ALA A 155 26.61 -8.00 -15.63
CA ALA A 155 27.65 -8.11 -14.60
C ALA A 155 27.55 -9.42 -13.81
N ASN A 156 26.34 -9.86 -13.43
CA ASN A 156 26.13 -11.13 -12.75
C ASN A 156 26.58 -12.36 -13.56
N LYS A 157 26.36 -12.38 -14.88
CA LYS A 157 26.85 -13.46 -15.74
C LYS A 157 28.38 -13.46 -15.83
N GLN A 158 28.97 -12.28 -16.04
CA GLN A 158 30.41 -12.10 -16.10
C GLN A 158 31.10 -12.54 -14.79
N ALA A 159 30.49 -12.23 -13.64
CA ALA A 159 31.01 -12.63 -12.34
C ALA A 159 31.02 -14.16 -12.17
N VAL A 160 29.99 -14.87 -12.62
CA VAL A 160 29.95 -16.35 -12.61
C VAL A 160 31.01 -16.93 -13.53
N ASP A 161 31.16 -16.39 -14.75
CA ASP A 161 32.19 -16.81 -15.72
C ASP A 161 33.61 -16.58 -15.20
N GLN A 162 33.83 -15.43 -14.56
CA GLN A 162 35.11 -15.10 -13.98
C GLN A 162 35.44 -15.98 -12.78
N ALA A 163 34.48 -16.25 -11.89
CA ALA A 163 34.69 -17.13 -10.76
C ALA A 163 35.03 -18.57 -11.21
N PHE A 164 34.33 -19.09 -12.22
CA PHE A 164 34.59 -20.42 -12.76
C PHE A 164 35.97 -20.50 -13.43
N SER A 165 36.27 -19.56 -14.33
CA SER A 165 37.55 -19.54 -15.04
C SER A 165 38.73 -19.31 -14.11
N THR A 166 38.57 -18.54 -13.03
CA THR A 166 39.61 -18.36 -12.00
C THR A 166 39.84 -19.64 -11.20
N ALA A 167 38.78 -20.41 -10.89
CA ALA A 167 38.90 -21.64 -10.11
C ALA A 167 39.49 -22.81 -10.91
N PHE A 168 39.15 -22.93 -12.21
CA PHE A 168 39.48 -24.10 -13.02
C PHE A 168 40.46 -23.82 -14.18
N GLY A 169 40.68 -22.55 -14.55
CA GLY A 169 41.61 -22.15 -15.62
C GLY A 169 41.05 -22.28 -17.04
N PHE A 170 39.75 -22.57 -17.21
CA PHE A 170 39.07 -22.69 -18.50
C PHE A 170 37.59 -22.30 -18.39
N SER A 171 36.89 -22.13 -19.52
CA SER A 171 35.46 -21.77 -19.56
C SER A 171 34.53 -22.97 -19.31
N GLN A 172 33.30 -22.72 -18.90
CA GLN A 172 32.25 -23.74 -18.67
C GLN A 172 31.84 -24.51 -19.94
N THR A 173 32.20 -23.98 -21.11
CA THR A 173 31.97 -24.61 -22.42
C THR A 173 33.11 -25.54 -22.84
N SER A 174 34.24 -25.55 -22.12
CA SER A 174 35.39 -26.38 -22.44
C SER A 174 35.11 -27.87 -22.20
N PRO A 175 35.57 -28.79 -23.08
CA PRO A 175 35.55 -30.22 -22.80
C PRO A 175 36.31 -30.61 -21.52
N SER A 176 37.23 -29.76 -21.04
CA SER A 176 38.00 -29.98 -19.80
C SER A 176 37.13 -29.98 -18.53
N VAL A 177 35.88 -29.52 -18.61
CA VAL A 177 34.89 -29.60 -17.51
C VAL A 177 34.68 -31.03 -17.03
N GLY A 178 34.81 -32.03 -17.92
CA GLY A 178 34.70 -33.44 -17.57
C GLY A 178 35.79 -33.95 -16.62
N ASN A 179 36.93 -33.25 -16.54
CA ASN A 179 38.06 -33.60 -15.68
C ASN A 179 37.91 -33.07 -14.25
N ILE A 180 36.90 -32.25 -13.96
CA ILE A 180 36.69 -31.70 -12.61
C ILE A 180 36.22 -32.83 -11.69
N THR A 181 36.97 -33.06 -10.62
CA THR A 181 36.63 -34.05 -9.60
C THR A 181 35.47 -33.57 -8.71
N PRO A 182 34.70 -34.49 -8.10
CA PRO A 182 33.63 -34.13 -7.16
C PRO A 182 34.11 -33.23 -6.01
N ALA A 183 35.31 -33.49 -5.47
CA ALA A 183 35.89 -32.70 -4.38
C ALA A 183 36.24 -31.26 -4.81
N GLN A 184 36.79 -31.08 -6.02
CA GLN A 184 37.09 -29.76 -6.57
C GLN A 184 35.80 -28.96 -6.82
N MET A 185 34.76 -29.60 -7.36
CA MET A 185 33.47 -28.96 -7.55
C MET A 185 32.83 -28.58 -6.21
N GLN A 186 32.85 -29.47 -5.21
CA GLN A 186 32.32 -29.17 -3.88
C GLN A 186 33.02 -27.96 -3.24
N ALA A 187 34.35 -27.86 -3.36
CA ALA A 187 35.13 -26.73 -2.85
C ALA A 187 34.83 -25.41 -3.58
N PHE A 188 34.60 -25.47 -4.90
CA PHE A 188 34.18 -24.31 -5.68
C PHE A 188 32.79 -23.83 -5.27
N LEU A 189 31.84 -24.75 -5.12
CA LEU A 189 30.46 -24.46 -4.75
C LEU A 189 30.35 -23.86 -3.35
N SER A 190 31.09 -24.37 -2.37
CA SER A 190 31.05 -23.88 -0.98
C SER A 190 31.88 -22.61 -0.74
N GLY A 191 32.80 -22.27 -1.63
CA GLY A 191 33.69 -21.12 -1.50
C GLY A 191 33.40 -20.03 -2.55
N PRO A 192 34.21 -19.94 -3.62
CA PRO A 192 34.13 -18.85 -4.60
C PRO A 192 32.74 -18.65 -5.20
N PHE A 193 32.01 -19.73 -5.48
CA PHE A 193 30.68 -19.62 -6.09
C PHE A 193 29.64 -19.08 -5.10
N ALA A 194 29.56 -19.65 -3.88
CA ALA A 194 28.64 -19.17 -2.85
C ALA A 194 28.86 -17.69 -2.49
N GLN A 195 30.11 -17.22 -2.55
CA GLN A 195 30.45 -15.81 -2.30
C GLN A 195 29.83 -14.84 -3.32
N LEU A 196 29.45 -15.30 -4.52
CA LEU A 196 28.78 -14.45 -5.51
C LEU A 196 27.35 -14.08 -5.10
N PHE A 197 26.73 -14.92 -4.28
CA PHE A 197 25.32 -14.79 -3.91
C PHE A 197 25.12 -14.25 -2.49
N GLN A 198 26.19 -14.12 -1.71
CA GLN A 198 26.12 -13.57 -0.36
C GLN A 198 26.15 -12.04 -0.37
N SER A 199 25.17 -11.40 0.28
CA SER A 199 25.29 -10.01 0.70
C SER A 199 26.09 -9.94 1.99
N GLY A 200 27.36 -9.54 1.94
CA GLY A 200 28.14 -9.27 3.15
C GLY A 200 28.50 -7.79 3.27
N PRO A 201 28.98 -7.35 4.45
CA PRO A 201 29.50 -6.00 4.61
C PRO A 201 30.70 -5.80 3.67
N ALA A 202 30.85 -4.57 3.14
CA ALA A 202 31.97 -4.17 2.27
C ALA A 202 33.38 -4.42 2.87
N SER A 203 33.44 -4.81 4.15
CA SER A 203 34.64 -5.17 4.90
C SER A 203 35.05 -6.64 4.86
N ALA A 204 34.29 -7.54 4.21
CA ALA A 204 34.73 -8.92 4.00
C ALA A 204 35.95 -8.96 3.05
N THR A 205 36.81 -9.98 3.11
CA THR A 205 37.95 -10.14 2.18
C THR A 205 37.85 -11.49 1.47
N PRO A 206 37.60 -11.52 0.15
CA PRO A 206 37.38 -10.36 -0.72
C PRO A 206 36.06 -9.63 -0.38
N PRO A 207 35.96 -8.31 -0.67
CA PRO A 207 34.76 -7.53 -0.40
C PRO A 207 33.55 -8.18 -1.07
N SER A 208 32.55 -8.58 -0.28
CA SER A 208 31.33 -9.21 -0.77
C SER A 208 30.33 -8.15 -1.24
N SER A 209 30.76 -7.38 -2.24
CA SER A 209 29.93 -6.56 -3.12
C SER A 209 29.46 -7.38 -4.34
N ASN A 210 29.23 -8.68 -4.19
CA ASN A 210 28.97 -9.54 -5.36
C ASN A 210 27.47 -9.63 -5.68
N TRP A 211 26.60 -9.56 -4.66
CA TRP A 211 25.17 -9.47 -4.91
C TRP A 211 24.75 -8.15 -5.56
N SER A 212 25.58 -7.10 -5.53
CA SER A 212 25.28 -5.86 -6.28
C SER A 212 25.38 -6.01 -7.80
N ASP A 213 26.06 -7.04 -8.31
CA ASP A 213 26.03 -7.38 -9.74
C ASP A 213 24.69 -8.01 -10.15
N TRP A 214 23.99 -8.59 -9.17
CA TRP A 214 22.66 -9.18 -9.32
C TRP A 214 21.55 -8.17 -9.07
N SER A 215 21.69 -7.36 -8.02
CA SER A 215 20.61 -6.54 -7.48
C SER A 215 21.01 -5.09 -7.27
N SER A 216 20.21 -4.19 -7.82
CA SER A 216 20.21 -2.75 -7.51
C SER A 216 19.15 -2.36 -6.48
N ALA A 217 18.43 -3.34 -5.91
CA ALA A 217 17.47 -3.12 -4.84
C ALA A 217 18.17 -2.66 -3.55
N SER A 218 17.48 -1.82 -2.77
CA SER A 218 17.94 -1.47 -1.43
C SER A 218 17.58 -2.57 -0.43
N THR A 219 18.49 -2.84 0.50
CA THR A 219 18.23 -3.75 1.64
C THR A 219 17.31 -3.11 2.69
N LYS A 220 17.10 -1.78 2.64
CA LYS A 220 16.15 -1.10 3.53
C LYS A 220 14.71 -1.31 3.05
N ALA A 221 13.86 -1.77 3.95
CA ALA A 221 12.43 -1.85 3.72
C ALA A 221 11.79 -0.46 3.81
N ILE A 222 10.67 -0.29 3.11
CA ILE A 222 9.78 0.86 3.23
C ILE A 222 8.89 0.62 4.46
N SER A 223 9.02 1.49 5.45
CA SER A 223 8.14 1.50 6.61
C SER A 223 6.94 2.42 6.35
N SER A 224 5.73 1.91 6.55
CA SER A 224 4.48 2.67 6.43
C SER A 224 3.82 2.84 7.78
N ARG A 225 3.19 4.00 7.98
CA ARG A 225 2.36 4.26 9.15
C ARG A 225 1.00 3.61 8.95
N ILE A 226 0.66 2.65 9.81
CA ILE A 226 -0.60 1.90 9.70
C ILE A 226 -1.67 2.35 10.71
N SER A 227 -1.26 3.09 11.73
CA SER A 227 -2.14 3.76 12.70
C SER A 227 -1.47 5.04 13.20
N SER A 228 -2.15 5.82 14.04
CA SER A 228 -1.58 7.05 14.61
C SER A 228 -0.25 6.82 15.35
N SER A 229 -0.01 5.63 15.89
CA SER A 229 1.19 5.30 16.69
C SER A 229 2.06 4.18 16.11
N GLU A 230 1.61 3.48 15.06
CA GLU A 230 2.26 2.25 14.60
C GLU A 230 2.91 2.40 13.21
N LEU A 231 4.18 2.01 13.13
CA LEU A 231 4.94 1.87 11.89
C LEU A 231 5.23 0.38 11.66
N VAL A 232 5.05 -0.09 10.43
CA VAL A 232 5.38 -1.46 10.05
C VAL A 232 6.13 -1.46 8.73
N ASP A 233 7.05 -2.41 8.58
CA ASP A 233 7.75 -2.63 7.33
C ASP A 233 6.80 -3.29 6.31
N THR A 234 6.67 -2.66 5.15
CA THR A 234 5.64 -2.96 4.15
C THR A 234 6.20 -3.35 2.79
N SER A 235 7.51 -3.61 2.73
CA SER A 235 8.16 -4.06 1.52
C SER A 235 9.15 -5.17 1.81
N VAL A 236 9.29 -6.08 0.86
CA VAL A 236 10.35 -7.09 0.84
C VAL A 236 11.37 -6.67 -0.20
N SER A 237 12.66 -6.77 0.12
CA SER A 237 13.74 -6.51 -0.83
C SER A 237 14.09 -7.77 -1.63
N ALA A 238 14.56 -7.61 -2.86
CA ALA A 238 15.16 -8.71 -3.63
C ALA A 238 16.47 -9.23 -2.98
N ASN A 239 17.04 -8.49 -2.02
CA ASN A 239 18.26 -8.85 -1.30
C ASN A 239 18.02 -9.82 -0.11
N GLN A 240 16.84 -10.44 -0.02
CA GLN A 240 16.56 -11.41 1.02
C GLN A 240 17.35 -12.72 0.80
N PRO A 241 17.84 -13.38 1.86
CA PRO A 241 18.64 -14.60 1.75
C PRO A 241 17.98 -15.70 0.91
N GLY A 242 16.67 -15.91 1.05
CA GLY A 242 15.95 -16.92 0.27
C GLY A 242 16.01 -16.70 -1.25
N MET A 243 16.02 -15.43 -1.69
CA MET A 243 16.13 -15.10 -3.12
C MET A 243 17.53 -15.35 -3.66
N GLN A 244 18.53 -15.02 -2.86
CA GLN A 244 19.95 -15.28 -3.16
C GLN A 244 20.22 -16.77 -3.30
N GLN A 245 19.72 -17.58 -2.35
CA GLN A 245 19.88 -19.04 -2.37
C GLN A 245 19.19 -19.68 -3.59
N LEU A 246 18.03 -19.16 -3.99
CA LEU A 246 17.32 -19.67 -5.16
C LEU A 246 18.03 -19.29 -6.47
N ALA A 247 18.51 -18.04 -6.59
CA ALA A 247 19.34 -17.63 -7.72
C ALA A 247 20.63 -18.45 -7.81
N MET A 248 21.26 -18.74 -6.67
CA MET A 248 22.43 -19.60 -6.56
C MET A 248 22.11 -21.02 -7.07
N ALA A 249 21.01 -21.62 -6.62
CA ALA A 249 20.63 -22.97 -7.02
C ALA A 249 20.39 -23.10 -8.54
N TYR A 250 19.66 -22.15 -9.13
CA TYR A 250 19.41 -22.18 -10.57
C TYR A 250 20.69 -21.95 -11.37
N THR A 251 21.52 -20.97 -11.00
CA THR A 251 22.77 -20.69 -11.72
C THR A 251 23.78 -21.83 -11.65
N MET A 252 23.85 -22.56 -10.54
CA MET A 252 24.69 -23.77 -10.43
C MET A 252 24.37 -24.77 -11.54
N VAL A 253 23.09 -25.00 -11.80
CA VAL A 253 22.64 -26.01 -12.75
C VAL A 253 22.64 -25.46 -14.17
N THR A 254 22.32 -24.17 -14.35
CA THR A 254 22.26 -23.53 -15.67
C THR A 254 23.63 -23.28 -16.28
N ASP A 255 24.60 -22.75 -15.53
CA ASP A 255 25.78 -22.12 -16.15
C ASP A 255 27.11 -22.82 -15.85
N LEU A 256 27.16 -23.81 -14.94
CA LEU A 256 28.42 -24.50 -14.61
C LEU A 256 28.85 -25.56 -15.64
N GLY A 257 28.09 -25.75 -16.72
CA GLY A 257 28.43 -26.71 -17.77
C GLY A 257 28.13 -28.16 -17.38
N ILE A 258 27.04 -28.39 -16.65
CA ILE A 258 26.67 -29.71 -16.11
C ILE A 258 26.65 -30.82 -17.17
N GLN A 259 26.32 -30.51 -18.42
CA GLN A 259 26.31 -31.46 -19.54
C GLN A 259 27.69 -32.08 -19.83
N ASN A 260 28.78 -31.35 -19.58
CA ASN A 260 30.15 -31.78 -19.88
C ASN A 260 30.83 -32.45 -18.67
N MET A 261 30.16 -32.54 -17.52
CA MET A 261 30.71 -33.11 -16.28
C MET A 261 30.58 -34.64 -16.24
N SER A 262 31.43 -35.28 -15.43
CA SER A 262 31.24 -36.69 -15.06
C SER A 262 29.99 -36.86 -14.19
N SER A 263 29.36 -38.04 -14.23
CA SER A 263 28.11 -38.30 -13.47
C SER A 263 28.27 -38.09 -11.96
N SER A 264 29.44 -38.39 -11.39
CA SER A 264 29.72 -38.17 -9.97
C SER A 264 29.85 -36.68 -9.62
N THR A 265 30.44 -35.87 -10.50
CA THR A 265 30.52 -34.42 -10.32
C THR A 265 29.17 -33.74 -10.56
N GLN A 266 28.36 -34.23 -11.51
CA GLN A 266 26.98 -33.78 -11.71
C GLN A 266 26.14 -33.97 -10.44
N GLN A 267 26.23 -35.12 -9.78
CA GLN A 267 25.50 -35.39 -8.53
C GLN A 267 25.83 -34.39 -7.42
N VAL A 268 27.09 -33.94 -7.31
CA VAL A 268 27.49 -32.90 -6.34
C VAL A 268 26.77 -31.58 -6.63
N VAL A 269 26.73 -31.15 -7.89
CA VAL A 269 26.04 -29.92 -8.30
C VAL A 269 24.54 -30.02 -8.04
N LEU A 270 23.91 -31.14 -8.44
CA LEU A 270 22.47 -31.34 -8.26
C LEU A 270 22.08 -31.42 -6.77
N GLN A 271 22.89 -32.08 -5.93
CA GLN A 271 22.65 -32.13 -4.48
C GLN A 271 22.81 -30.75 -3.83
N ALA A 272 23.83 -29.99 -4.22
CA ALA A 272 24.02 -28.62 -3.74
C ALA A 272 22.86 -27.70 -4.16
N ALA A 273 22.40 -27.81 -5.41
CA ALA A 273 21.26 -27.07 -5.92
C ALA A 273 19.95 -27.46 -5.20
N ALA A 274 19.73 -28.75 -4.92
CA ALA A 274 18.58 -29.23 -4.15
C ALA A 274 18.60 -28.67 -2.72
N ASN A 275 19.75 -28.70 -2.05
CA ASN A 275 19.90 -28.15 -0.70
C ASN A 275 19.63 -26.63 -0.68
N ALA A 276 20.22 -25.87 -1.60
CA ALA A 276 20.02 -24.43 -1.72
C ALA A 276 18.55 -24.07 -2.04
N THR A 277 17.90 -24.83 -2.92
CA THR A 277 16.47 -24.66 -3.23
C THR A 277 15.59 -24.96 -2.03
N GLY A 278 15.91 -26.01 -1.25
CA GLY A 278 15.19 -26.34 -0.02
C GLY A 278 15.25 -25.23 1.03
N VAL A 279 16.45 -24.67 1.25
CA VAL A 279 16.64 -23.50 2.15
C VAL A 279 15.86 -22.30 1.63
N ALA A 280 15.93 -22.02 0.32
CA ALA A 280 15.19 -20.93 -0.30
C ALA A 280 13.67 -21.05 -0.10
N VAL A 281 13.08 -22.23 -0.32
CA VAL A 281 11.63 -22.46 -0.14
C VAL A 281 11.22 -22.21 1.32
N GLN A 282 12.03 -22.63 2.28
CA GLN A 282 11.77 -22.35 3.71
C GLN A 282 11.82 -20.86 4.01
N ASP A 283 12.82 -20.14 3.51
CA ASP A 283 12.97 -18.70 3.70
C ASP A 283 11.83 -17.91 3.03
N LEU A 284 11.41 -18.30 1.83
CA LEU A 284 10.25 -17.71 1.14
C LEU A 284 8.97 -17.89 1.95
N THR A 285 8.78 -19.06 2.55
CA THR A 285 7.64 -19.35 3.43
C THR A 285 7.66 -18.45 4.67
N ASN A 286 8.83 -18.24 5.28
CA ASN A 286 8.99 -17.33 6.41
C ASN A 286 8.68 -15.87 6.03
N ILE A 287 9.11 -15.43 4.85
CA ILE A 287 8.79 -14.09 4.33
C ILE A 287 7.27 -13.93 4.13
N GLN A 288 6.61 -14.92 3.49
CA GLN A 288 5.16 -14.91 3.30
C GLN A 288 4.41 -14.88 4.64
N ALA A 289 4.87 -15.63 5.64
CA ALA A 289 4.30 -15.61 6.99
C ALA A 289 4.43 -14.23 7.66
N ASN A 290 5.58 -13.58 7.55
CA ASN A 290 5.80 -12.22 8.06
C ASN A 290 4.93 -11.16 7.34
N ILE A 291 4.68 -11.34 6.04
CA ILE A 291 3.71 -10.48 5.32
C ILE A 291 2.30 -10.74 5.85
N GLY A 292 1.92 -12.00 6.09
CA GLY A 292 0.62 -12.37 6.64
C GLY A 292 0.36 -11.74 8.01
N THR A 293 1.35 -11.73 8.91
CA THR A 293 1.23 -11.05 10.21
C THR A 293 1.09 -9.54 10.05
N THR A 294 1.81 -8.94 9.09
CA THR A 294 1.70 -7.51 8.74
C THR A 294 0.32 -7.16 8.19
N GLN A 295 -0.23 -7.98 7.28
CA GLN A 295 -1.58 -7.81 6.75
C GLN A 295 -2.63 -7.90 7.87
N GLN A 296 -2.47 -8.82 8.82
CA GLN A 296 -3.36 -8.91 9.98
C GLN A 296 -3.28 -7.66 10.86
N ARG A 297 -2.07 -7.12 11.11
CA ARG A 297 -1.88 -5.87 11.86
C ARG A 297 -2.59 -4.70 11.18
N ILE A 298 -2.47 -4.57 9.86
CA ILE A 298 -3.17 -3.55 9.07
C ILE A 298 -4.70 -3.72 9.20
N SER A 299 -5.20 -4.95 9.09
CA SER A 299 -6.64 -5.24 9.24
C SER A 299 -7.17 -4.86 10.62
N ASN A 300 -6.42 -5.20 11.68
CA ASN A 300 -6.75 -4.83 13.05
C ASN A 300 -6.73 -3.31 13.25
N ALA A 301 -5.70 -2.62 12.74
CA ALA A 301 -5.58 -1.17 12.82
C ALA A 301 -6.75 -0.47 12.09
N ASN A 302 -7.10 -0.92 10.88
CA ASN A 302 -8.25 -0.40 10.13
C ASN A 302 -9.57 -0.60 10.88
N SER A 303 -9.76 -1.76 11.53
CA SER A 303 -10.95 -2.03 12.33
C SER A 303 -11.07 -1.07 13.52
N GLN A 304 -9.95 -0.82 14.22
CA GLN A 304 -9.92 0.13 15.34
C GLN A 304 -10.16 1.57 14.88
N MET A 305 -9.51 2.01 13.80
CA MET A 305 -9.72 3.35 13.23
C MET A 305 -11.15 3.54 12.73
N SER A 306 -11.78 2.50 12.17
CA SER A 306 -13.20 2.53 11.79
C SER A 306 -14.12 2.77 12.98
N VAL A 307 -13.87 2.09 14.11
CA VAL A 307 -14.60 2.36 15.36
C VAL A 307 -14.38 3.80 15.84
N GLN A 308 -13.14 4.29 15.81
CA GLN A 308 -12.83 5.67 16.19
C GLN A 308 -13.53 6.69 15.28
N MET A 309 -13.51 6.50 13.97
CA MET A 309 -14.23 7.36 13.00
C MET A 309 -15.74 7.35 13.24
N ASN A 310 -16.34 6.21 13.61
CA ASN A 310 -17.75 6.14 13.96
C ASN A 310 -18.07 6.93 15.24
N ILE A 311 -17.19 6.86 16.25
CA ILE A 311 -17.33 7.66 17.49
C ILE A 311 -17.23 9.15 17.17
N LEU A 312 -16.23 9.56 16.39
CA LEU A 312 -16.04 10.96 15.98
C LEU A 312 -17.25 11.47 15.17
N THR A 313 -17.78 10.65 14.25
CA THR A 313 -18.98 10.98 13.46
C THR A 313 -20.22 11.12 14.36
N THR A 314 -20.35 10.28 15.38
CA THR A 314 -21.44 10.37 16.36
C THR A 314 -21.32 11.63 17.21
N GLN A 315 -20.10 12.00 17.62
CA GLN A 315 -19.86 13.24 18.38
C GLN A 315 -20.11 14.50 17.53
N ASP A 316 -19.67 14.52 16.26
CA ASP A 316 -19.99 15.59 15.29
C ASP A 316 -21.52 15.72 15.12
N GLY A 317 -22.21 14.60 14.96
CA GLY A 317 -23.66 14.56 14.87
C GLY A 317 -24.38 15.06 16.12
N ASN A 318 -23.92 14.72 17.32
CA ASN A 318 -24.52 15.21 18.57
C ASN A 318 -24.38 16.74 18.74
N LEU A 319 -23.37 17.34 18.11
CA LEU A 319 -23.13 18.78 18.17
C LEU A 319 -23.88 19.53 17.07
N GLU A 320 -23.98 18.96 15.87
CA GLU A 320 -24.50 19.68 14.71
C GLU A 320 -25.91 19.28 14.28
N ASN A 321 -26.39 18.08 14.62
CA ASN A 321 -27.67 17.61 14.11
C ASN A 321 -28.84 18.33 14.79
N VAL A 322 -29.84 18.69 14.00
CA VAL A 322 -31.11 19.23 14.51
C VAL A 322 -32.16 18.14 14.61
N ASP A 323 -33.08 18.27 15.57
CA ASP A 323 -34.26 17.39 15.63
C ASP A 323 -35.21 17.74 14.45
N PRO A 324 -35.46 16.79 13.52
CA PRO A 324 -36.30 17.05 12.36
C PRO A 324 -37.75 17.39 12.73
N TYR A 325 -38.28 16.88 13.85
CA TYR A 325 -39.63 17.17 14.31
C TYR A 325 -39.76 18.58 14.87
N GLN A 326 -38.79 19.01 15.68
CA GLN A 326 -38.76 20.39 16.17
C GLN A 326 -38.54 21.38 15.03
N THR A 327 -37.66 21.04 14.08
CA THR A 327 -37.39 21.89 12.92
C THR A 327 -38.61 22.03 12.02
N ALA A 328 -39.32 20.93 11.74
CA ALA A 328 -40.59 20.97 10.99
C ALA A 328 -41.67 21.81 11.71
N THR A 329 -41.76 21.68 13.04
CA THR A 329 -42.67 22.50 13.86
C THR A 329 -42.32 23.98 13.76
N ARG A 330 -41.03 24.32 13.83
CA ARG A 330 -40.53 25.69 13.69
C ARG A 330 -40.84 26.28 12.32
N VAL A 331 -40.63 25.52 11.24
CA VAL A 331 -40.97 25.94 9.86
C VAL A 331 -42.47 26.24 9.72
N ASN A 332 -43.34 25.37 10.23
CA ASN A 332 -44.80 25.58 10.20
C ASN A 332 -45.23 26.81 11.01
N ASN A 333 -44.65 26.99 12.21
CA ASN A 333 -44.93 28.15 13.05
C ASN A 333 -44.51 29.46 12.38
N LEU A 334 -43.30 29.51 11.81
CA LEU A 334 -42.78 30.69 11.10
C LEU A 334 -43.59 31.02 9.85
N THR A 335 -43.98 30.00 9.08
CA THR A 335 -44.86 30.17 7.91
C THR A 335 -46.19 30.79 8.30
N THR A 336 -46.85 30.24 9.33
CA THR A 336 -48.12 30.75 9.87
C THR A 336 -47.99 32.18 10.38
N GLN A 337 -46.90 32.50 11.08
CA GLN A 337 -46.64 33.85 11.61
C GLN A 337 -46.41 34.87 10.48
N ILE A 338 -45.70 34.49 9.42
CA ILE A 338 -45.49 35.33 8.23
C ILE A 338 -46.83 35.60 7.52
N GLU A 339 -47.65 34.56 7.30
CA GLU A 339 -48.99 34.71 6.71
C GLU A 339 -49.87 35.67 7.54
N THR A 340 -49.87 35.51 8.86
CA THR A 340 -50.60 36.38 9.79
C THR A 340 -50.08 37.81 9.75
N ALA A 341 -48.76 38.01 9.71
CA ALA A 341 -48.14 39.33 9.63
C ALA A 341 -48.46 40.05 8.30
N TYR A 342 -48.55 39.33 7.19
CA TYR A 342 -49.02 39.89 5.92
C TYR A 342 -50.49 40.30 5.98
N GLN A 343 -51.35 39.47 6.56
CA GLN A 343 -52.77 39.81 6.75
C GLN A 343 -52.94 41.07 7.62
N LEU A 344 -52.21 41.17 8.73
CA LEU A 344 -52.22 42.33 9.62
C LEU A 344 -51.68 43.59 8.93
N THR A 345 -50.60 43.47 8.16
CA THR A 345 -50.02 44.58 7.40
C THR A 345 -51.03 45.10 6.37
N ALA A 346 -51.72 44.20 5.65
CA ALA A 346 -52.78 44.57 4.72
C ALA A 346 -53.97 45.25 5.42
N GLN A 347 -54.32 44.82 6.65
CA GLN A 347 -55.37 45.45 7.45
C GLN A 347 -54.98 46.86 7.92
N LEU A 348 -53.74 47.06 8.37
CA LEU A 348 -53.23 48.36 8.81
C LEU A 348 -53.06 49.36 7.65
N GLN A 349 -52.64 48.91 6.47
CA GLN A 349 -52.61 49.76 5.26
C GLN A 349 -54.00 50.29 4.90
N ARG A 350 -55.05 49.48 5.09
CA ARG A 350 -56.46 49.87 4.89
C ARG A 350 -57.00 50.85 5.96
N MET A 351 -56.36 50.94 7.12
CA MET A 351 -56.71 51.87 8.22
C MET A 351 -55.95 53.21 8.15
N SER A 352 -55.09 53.41 7.15
CA SER A 352 -54.28 54.63 7.05
C SER A 352 -55.15 55.89 6.88
N LEU A 353 -54.67 56.97 7.50
CA LEU A 353 -55.33 58.29 7.66
C LEU A 353 -55.95 58.85 6.36
N ALA A 354 -55.47 58.44 5.19
CA ALA A 354 -56.02 58.82 3.89
C ALA A 354 -57.51 58.48 3.74
N LYS A 355 -57.98 57.36 4.30
CA LYS A 355 -59.40 56.96 4.24
C LYS A 355 -60.29 57.74 5.22
N TYR A 356 -59.70 58.27 6.30
CA TYR A 356 -60.41 59.08 7.30
C TYR A 356 -60.39 60.58 6.96
N LEU A 357 -59.40 61.05 6.19
CA LEU A 357 -59.32 62.42 5.67
C LEU A 357 -59.97 62.60 4.30
N SER A 358 -60.22 61.54 3.52
CA SER A 358 -61.00 61.60 2.27
C SER A 358 -62.50 61.38 2.46
N GLY A 359 -62.98 61.41 3.72
CA GLY A 359 -64.38 61.22 4.11
C GLY A 359 -65.00 62.44 4.81
N LEU A 360 -64.28 63.58 4.81
CA LEU A 360 -64.84 64.94 4.89
C LEU A 360 -64.72 65.54 3.48
#